data_AF-A0A7E6D4M0-F1
#
_entry.id   AF-A0A7E6D4M0-F1
#
_cell.length_a   1.000
_cell.length_b   1.000
_cell.length_c   1.000
_cell.angle_alpha   90.00
_cell.angle_beta   90.00
_cell.angle_gamma   90.00
#
_symmetry.space_group_name_H-M   'P 1'
#
loop_
_entity.id
_entity.type
_entity.pdbx_description
1 polymer ?
#
loop_
_entity_poly.entity_id
_entity_poly.type
_entity_poly.pdbx_seq_one_letter_code
_entity_poly.pdbx_strand_id
1 'polypeptide(L)'
;MLRSRRWRGHWVSPEGESNWEKRNAPARLFRGILQLLASMGQTALAGGSSSTPTPQALYPDYSRPEGLEELLSAPFPDLETQRRHGWNPKDCSENIEVKERGLCFERRPVAQSTDGARGKRGYSRGLHAWEISWPPEQRGTHAVVGVATALAPLQADHYAALLGSNSESWGWDIGRGKLYHQSKGIGAPQYPAGPQGEQLEVPERLLVVLDMEEGTLGYALGDTYLGPAFRGLKGRTLYPAVSAVWGQCQVRIRYLGERRAEPHSLLHLSRLSVHKALGAARLGQVSALPLPAAMKRYLLYQLPCNTRLQGLDAVPPQK
;
A
#
# COMPACT_ATOMS: atom_id res chain seq x y z
N MET A 1 -63.78 -11.84 -12.45
CA MET A 1 -64.21 -11.30 -11.13
C MET A 1 -62.97 -10.84 -10.37
N LEU A 2 -62.59 -9.57 -10.49
CA LEU A 2 -61.58 -8.92 -9.64
C LEU A 2 -62.30 -8.20 -8.49
N ARG A 3 -61.88 -8.38 -7.25
CA ARG A 3 -62.05 -7.36 -6.20
C ARG A 3 -60.86 -7.33 -5.24
N SER A 4 -60.07 -6.28 -5.44
CA SER A 4 -59.21 -5.58 -4.49
C SER A 4 -59.86 -5.40 -3.11
N ARG A 5 -59.10 -5.63 -2.04
CA ARG A 5 -59.42 -5.15 -0.69
C ARG A 5 -58.54 -3.95 -0.38
N ARG A 6 -59.19 -2.79 -0.32
CA ARG A 6 -58.71 -1.50 0.17
C ARG A 6 -59.24 -1.33 1.59
N TRP A 7 -58.38 -1.05 2.56
CA TRP A 7 -58.80 -0.52 3.86
C TRP A 7 -58.26 0.90 4.03
N ARG A 8 -59.19 1.79 4.41
CA ARG A 8 -59.04 3.20 4.76
C ARG A 8 -59.31 3.33 6.26
N GLY A 9 -58.64 4.30 6.91
CA GLY A 9 -58.99 4.84 8.23
C GLY A 9 -57.77 5.59 8.77
N HIS A 10 -57.61 6.88 8.47
CA HIS A 10 -58.20 8.09 9.08
C HIS A 10 -57.29 8.72 10.14
N TRP A 11 -56.88 9.95 9.81
CA TRP A 11 -56.17 10.96 10.58
C TRP A 11 -57.03 11.54 11.69
N VAL A 12 -56.41 11.97 12.80
CA VAL A 12 -56.67 13.25 13.51
C VAL A 12 -55.41 13.64 14.33
N SER A 13 -54.88 14.84 14.09
CA SER A 13 -54.00 15.62 15.00
C SER A 13 -54.84 16.49 15.95
N PRO A 14 -54.27 17.05 17.03
CA PRO A 14 -54.04 18.50 16.95
C PRO A 14 -52.79 19.02 17.70
N GLU A 15 -52.16 20.00 17.04
CA GLU A 15 -51.71 21.34 17.50
C GLU A 15 -50.93 21.56 18.80
N GLY A 16 -49.87 22.38 18.65
CA GLY A 16 -49.12 23.01 19.73
C GLY A 16 -47.85 23.72 19.24
N GLU A 17 -48.01 24.81 18.49
CA GLU A 17 -46.95 25.74 18.08
C GLU A 17 -46.30 26.45 19.30
N SER A 18 -44.99 26.73 19.26
CA SER A 18 -44.49 28.11 19.10
C SER A 18 -42.98 28.30 19.34
N ASN A 19 -42.41 29.08 18.42
CA ASN A 19 -41.35 30.08 18.48
C ASN A 19 -39.90 29.82 18.94
N TRP A 20 -39.02 29.98 17.93
CA TRP A 20 -37.79 30.79 17.91
C TRP A 20 -37.70 31.87 19.00
N GLU A 21 -36.54 32.00 19.68
CA GLU A 21 -35.48 32.97 19.35
C GLU A 21 -34.39 33.08 20.45
N LYS A 22 -33.24 33.65 20.05
CA LYS A 22 -32.20 34.36 20.84
C LYS A 22 -30.97 33.59 21.30
N ARG A 23 -29.99 33.57 20.39
CA ARG A 23 -28.57 33.84 20.70
C ARG A 23 -28.39 35.30 21.12
N ASN A 24 -27.58 35.57 22.15
CA ASN A 24 -26.47 36.53 22.11
C ASN A 24 -25.82 36.75 23.49
N ALA A 25 -24.47 36.79 23.48
CA ALA A 25 -23.54 37.61 24.29
C ALA A 25 -22.35 36.81 24.86
N PRO A 26 -21.17 37.43 25.10
CA PRO A 26 -20.47 38.38 24.26
C PRO A 26 -19.00 38.00 24.03
N ALA A 27 -18.47 38.29 22.84
CA ALA A 27 -17.03 38.29 22.57
C ALA A 27 -16.43 39.61 23.05
N ARG A 28 -15.46 39.53 23.98
CA ARG A 28 -14.59 40.65 24.35
C ARG A 28 -13.38 40.67 23.44
N LEU A 29 -13.21 41.80 22.78
CA LEU A 29 -12.02 42.25 22.07
C LEU A 29 -10.78 42.19 22.96
N PHE A 30 -9.69 41.58 22.49
CA PHE A 30 -8.33 42.08 22.75
C PHE A 30 -7.46 41.81 21.53
N ARG A 31 -7.06 42.91 20.88
CA ARG A 31 -6.02 42.99 19.86
C ARG A 31 -4.82 43.61 20.59
N GLY A 32 -3.68 42.92 20.65
CA GLY A 32 -2.45 43.40 21.27
C GLY A 32 -1.24 42.90 20.49
N ILE A 33 -0.45 43.84 19.99
CA ILE A 33 0.75 43.70 19.15
C ILE A 33 2.00 43.82 20.06
N LEU A 34 3.16 43.38 19.52
CA LEU A 34 4.58 43.59 19.92
C LEU A 34 5.22 42.44 20.72
N GLN A 35 6.14 41.68 20.11
CA GLN A 35 7.61 41.92 19.99
C GLN A 35 8.34 41.80 21.34
N LEU A 36 9.30 40.89 21.44
CA LEU A 36 10.70 41.25 21.71
C LEU A 36 11.65 40.04 21.50
N LEU A 37 12.66 40.27 20.66
CA LEU A 37 13.94 39.58 20.64
C LEU A 37 14.92 40.34 21.56
N ALA A 38 15.89 39.60 22.11
CA ALA A 38 17.07 40.02 22.89
C ALA A 38 16.76 40.47 24.35
N SER A 39 17.58 40.19 25.37
CA SER A 39 19.03 40.01 25.38
C SER A 39 19.56 39.42 26.71
N MET A 40 20.85 39.03 26.68
CA MET A 40 21.85 38.96 27.78
C MET A 40 21.72 37.82 28.80
N GLY A 41 22.78 37.14 29.24
CA GLY A 41 24.21 37.22 28.94
C GLY A 41 25.03 36.49 30.03
N GLN A 42 26.08 35.76 29.62
CA GLN A 42 27.34 35.38 30.32
C GLN A 42 27.20 34.57 31.67
N THR A 43 28.03 33.58 32.05
CA THR A 43 29.50 33.45 32.01
C THR A 43 29.96 32.00 32.32
N ALA A 44 31.05 31.56 31.66
CA ALA A 44 32.18 30.71 32.10
C ALA A 44 32.04 29.26 32.68
N LEU A 45 32.63 28.33 31.93
CA LEU A 45 33.64 27.29 32.26
C LEU A 45 33.38 26.23 33.36
N ALA A 46 33.23 24.97 32.93
CA ALA A 46 33.96 23.82 33.47
C ALA A 46 33.87 22.62 32.51
N GLY A 47 35.00 21.94 32.28
CA GLY A 47 35.12 20.81 31.36
C GLY A 47 34.39 19.55 31.82
N GLY A 48 33.91 18.80 30.82
CA GLY A 48 33.35 17.48 31.00
C GLY A 48 33.02 16.90 29.63
N SER A 49 33.84 15.98 29.16
CA SER A 49 33.59 15.20 27.95
C SER A 49 32.35 14.33 28.15
N SER A 50 31.20 14.80 27.69
CA SER A 50 30.05 13.94 27.41
C SER A 50 29.60 14.22 25.99
N SER A 51 29.88 13.29 25.09
CA SER A 51 29.27 13.24 23.77
C SER A 51 27.75 13.15 23.95
N THR A 52 27.08 14.30 23.96
CA THR A 52 25.64 14.38 23.80
C THR A 52 25.31 13.78 22.44
N PRO A 53 24.45 12.73 22.36
CA PRO A 53 23.99 12.26 21.07
C PRO A 53 23.18 13.40 20.46
N THR A 54 23.67 13.93 19.35
CA THR A 54 22.92 14.84 18.50
C THR A 54 21.58 14.17 18.21
N PRO A 55 20.42 14.82 18.42
CA PRO A 55 19.16 14.28 17.95
C PRO A 55 19.28 14.22 16.43
N GLN A 56 19.50 13.03 15.88
CA GLN A 56 19.32 12.82 14.45
C GLN A 56 17.88 13.23 14.18
N ALA A 57 17.71 14.36 13.50
CA ALA A 57 16.44 14.73 12.93
C ALA A 57 15.97 13.53 12.10
N LEU A 58 14.97 12.82 12.59
CA LEU A 58 14.28 11.72 11.92
C LEU A 58 13.52 12.34 10.75
N TYR A 59 14.24 12.72 9.70
CA TYR A 59 13.61 12.93 8.41
C TYR A 59 12.99 11.60 8.01
N PRO A 60 11.69 11.54 7.72
CA PRO A 60 11.08 10.33 7.23
C PRO A 60 11.86 9.94 5.98
N ASP A 61 12.42 8.73 5.99
CA ASP A 61 13.17 8.21 4.87
C ASP A 61 12.18 7.91 3.73
N TYR A 62 11.89 8.93 2.92
CA TYR A 62 11.05 8.82 1.72
C TYR A 62 11.81 8.19 0.55
N SER A 63 13.04 7.72 0.75
CA SER A 63 13.78 7.06 -0.32
C SER A 63 13.06 5.79 -0.75
N ARG A 64 12.90 5.63 -2.07
CA ARG A 64 12.32 4.41 -2.64
C ARG A 64 13.26 3.25 -2.35
N PRO A 65 12.74 2.05 -1.99
CA PRO A 65 13.56 0.85 -1.84
C PRO A 65 14.42 0.60 -3.07
N GLU A 66 15.63 0.11 -2.85
CA GLU A 66 16.57 -0.14 -3.94
C GLU A 66 15.97 -1.15 -4.92
N GLY A 67 15.80 -0.72 -6.18
CA GLY A 67 15.25 -1.58 -7.22
C GLY A 67 13.74 -1.58 -7.39
N LEU A 68 13.02 -0.80 -6.60
CA LEU A 68 11.60 -0.58 -6.85
C LEU A 68 11.37 0.02 -8.25
N GLU A 69 12.20 0.98 -8.67
CA GLU A 69 12.09 1.60 -10.00
C GLU A 69 12.31 0.59 -11.13
N GLU A 70 13.26 -0.33 -10.97
CA GLU A 70 13.49 -1.42 -11.92
C GLU A 70 12.29 -2.35 -12.00
N LEU A 71 11.79 -2.80 -10.84
CA LEU A 71 10.65 -3.71 -10.75
C LEU A 71 9.42 -3.10 -11.44
N LEU A 72 9.16 -1.81 -11.19
CA LEU A 72 8.02 -1.10 -11.80
C LEU A 72 8.22 -0.79 -13.30
N SER A 73 9.48 -0.70 -13.76
CA SER A 73 9.80 -0.51 -15.18
C SER A 73 9.83 -1.82 -15.97
N ALA A 74 9.86 -2.96 -15.28
CA ALA A 74 9.85 -4.27 -15.92
C ALA A 74 8.48 -4.57 -16.55
N PRO A 75 8.42 -5.43 -17.59
CA PRO A 75 7.15 -5.88 -18.13
C PRO A 75 6.31 -6.55 -17.05
N PHE A 76 5.01 -6.22 -17.02
CA PHE A 76 4.11 -6.84 -16.05
C PHE A 76 4.08 -8.37 -16.21
N PRO A 77 3.97 -9.12 -15.10
CA PRO A 77 3.77 -10.56 -15.14
C PRO A 77 2.53 -10.91 -15.95
N ASP A 78 2.58 -12.07 -16.62
CA ASP A 78 1.42 -12.60 -17.33
C ASP A 78 0.23 -12.83 -16.38
N LEU A 79 -0.96 -12.95 -16.96
CA LEU A 79 -2.20 -13.09 -16.20
C LEU A 79 -2.24 -14.35 -15.31
N GLU A 80 -1.58 -15.43 -15.72
CA GLU A 80 -1.51 -16.65 -14.92
C GLU A 80 -0.64 -16.43 -13.68
N THR A 81 0.51 -15.77 -13.84
CA THR A 81 1.35 -15.33 -12.73
C THR A 81 0.56 -14.43 -11.77
N GLN A 82 -0.15 -13.43 -12.27
CA GLN A 82 -0.98 -12.56 -11.43
C GLN A 82 -2.02 -13.38 -10.64
N ARG A 83 -2.69 -14.35 -11.27
CA ARG A 83 -3.68 -15.23 -10.60
C ARG A 83 -3.05 -16.14 -9.55
N ARG A 84 -1.80 -16.57 -9.71
CA ARG A 84 -1.06 -17.34 -8.70
C ARG A 84 -0.72 -16.52 -7.45
N HIS A 85 -0.66 -15.20 -7.58
CA HIS A 85 -0.38 -14.25 -6.50
C HIS A 85 -1.64 -13.54 -5.97
N GLY A 86 -2.80 -13.73 -6.60
CA GLY A 86 -4.07 -13.14 -6.18
C GLY A 86 -4.66 -13.71 -4.89
N TRP A 87 -5.87 -13.28 -4.55
CA TRP A 87 -6.64 -13.70 -3.37
C TRP A 87 -6.90 -15.21 -3.31
N ASN A 88 -6.78 -15.78 -2.13
CA ASN A 88 -6.98 -17.19 -1.89
C ASN A 88 -8.43 -17.49 -1.46
N PRO A 89 -9.24 -18.21 -2.28
CA PRO A 89 -10.61 -18.57 -1.91
C PRO A 89 -10.71 -19.51 -0.70
N LYS A 90 -9.61 -20.16 -0.31
CA LYS A 90 -9.54 -21.06 0.84
C LYS A 90 -9.00 -20.38 2.10
N ASP A 91 -8.62 -19.11 1.99
CA ASP A 91 -7.96 -18.36 3.06
C ASP A 91 -8.47 -16.92 3.10
N CYS A 92 -9.77 -16.82 3.33
CA CYS A 92 -10.54 -15.58 3.52
C CYS A 92 -11.69 -15.83 4.50
N SER A 93 -12.26 -14.76 5.05
CA SER A 93 -13.51 -14.84 5.84
C SER A 93 -14.62 -15.55 5.06
N GLU A 94 -15.53 -16.21 5.80
CA GLU A 94 -16.72 -16.86 5.27
C GLU A 94 -17.66 -15.89 4.54
N ASN A 95 -17.56 -14.60 4.84
CA ASN A 95 -18.35 -13.54 4.24
C ASN A 95 -17.71 -12.96 2.96
N ILE A 96 -16.59 -13.51 2.51
CA ILE A 96 -15.90 -13.09 1.29
C ILE A 96 -16.05 -14.15 0.20
N GLU A 97 -16.41 -13.70 -1.00
CA GLU A 97 -16.42 -14.52 -2.21
C GLU A 97 -15.31 -14.06 -3.17
N VAL A 98 -14.35 -14.94 -3.43
CA VAL A 98 -13.26 -14.65 -4.36
C VAL A 98 -13.69 -14.95 -5.80
N LYS A 99 -13.65 -13.94 -6.65
CA LYS A 99 -14.06 -13.97 -8.07
C LYS A 99 -12.84 -13.92 -8.99
N GLU A 100 -13.08 -14.09 -10.29
CA GLU A 100 -12.07 -13.90 -11.35
C GLU A 100 -10.76 -14.69 -11.14
N ARG A 101 -10.87 -15.91 -10.61
CA ARG A 101 -9.74 -16.79 -10.29
C ARG A 101 -8.73 -16.18 -9.28
N GLY A 102 -9.16 -15.26 -8.43
CA GLY A 102 -8.33 -14.65 -7.38
C GLY A 102 -7.97 -13.20 -7.61
N LEU A 103 -8.39 -12.56 -8.70
CA LEU A 103 -8.01 -11.16 -8.98
C LEU A 103 -8.93 -10.15 -8.30
N CYS A 104 -10.09 -10.59 -7.82
CA CYS A 104 -11.08 -9.77 -7.15
C CYS A 104 -11.75 -10.61 -6.06
N PHE A 105 -12.13 -9.99 -4.94
CA PHE A 105 -13.13 -10.56 -4.05
C PHE A 105 -14.26 -9.58 -3.84
N GLU A 106 -15.43 -10.11 -3.49
CA GLU A 106 -16.60 -9.35 -3.08
C GLU A 106 -16.98 -9.73 -1.65
N ARG A 107 -17.26 -8.74 -0.81
CA ARG A 107 -17.73 -8.96 0.56
C ARG A 107 -19.26 -9.00 0.61
N ARG A 108 -19.85 -10.00 1.26
CA ARG A 108 -21.30 -10.07 1.50
C ARG A 108 -21.75 -8.92 2.42
N PRO A 109 -22.99 -8.40 2.29
CA PRO A 109 -23.49 -7.31 3.10
C PRO A 109 -23.88 -7.77 4.52
N VAL A 110 -22.89 -8.16 5.32
CA VAL A 110 -23.06 -8.60 6.71
C VAL A 110 -22.80 -7.42 7.66
N ALA A 111 -23.75 -7.14 8.54
CA ALA A 111 -23.63 -6.09 9.54
C ALA A 111 -22.76 -6.53 10.72
N GLN A 112 -22.10 -5.57 11.37
CA GLN A 112 -21.24 -5.78 12.55
C GLN A 112 -20.18 -6.86 12.33
N SER A 113 -19.60 -6.92 11.12
CA SER A 113 -18.54 -7.86 10.79
C SER A 113 -17.39 -7.12 10.10
N THR A 114 -16.17 -7.48 10.46
CA THR A 114 -14.96 -7.14 9.71
C THR A 114 -14.42 -8.41 9.09
N ASP A 115 -14.16 -8.37 7.79
CA ASP A 115 -13.85 -9.55 7.01
C ASP A 115 -12.56 -9.33 6.21
N GLY A 116 -11.64 -10.28 6.28
CA GLY A 116 -10.33 -10.22 5.66
C GLY A 116 -10.06 -11.34 4.67
N ALA A 117 -9.14 -11.07 3.76
CA ALA A 117 -8.68 -12.03 2.75
C ALA A 117 -7.16 -12.00 2.67
N ARG A 118 -6.54 -13.18 2.50
CA ARG A 118 -5.11 -13.32 2.22
C ARG A 118 -4.83 -13.71 0.77
N GLY A 119 -3.68 -13.29 0.27
CA GLY A 119 -3.15 -13.75 -1.01
C GLY A 119 -2.74 -15.23 -0.97
N LYS A 120 -2.70 -15.88 -2.12
CA LYS A 120 -2.30 -17.31 -2.25
C LYS A 120 -0.83 -17.56 -1.93
N ARG A 121 0.04 -16.56 -2.15
CA ARG A 121 1.48 -16.67 -1.96
C ARG A 121 1.94 -15.78 -0.82
N GLY A 122 2.78 -16.36 0.04
CA GLY A 122 3.51 -15.66 1.07
C GLY A 122 4.95 -15.46 0.64
N TYR A 123 5.53 -14.33 1.04
CA TYR A 123 6.86 -13.90 0.67
C TYR A 123 7.77 -13.91 1.89
N SER A 124 8.99 -14.43 1.73
CA SER A 124 10.00 -14.55 2.80
C SER A 124 11.34 -13.92 2.44
N ARG A 125 11.54 -13.54 1.18
CA ARG A 125 12.78 -12.99 0.59
C ARG A 125 12.41 -12.10 -0.60
N GLY A 126 13.34 -11.26 -1.04
CA GLY A 126 13.16 -10.39 -2.20
C GLY A 126 12.26 -9.17 -1.97
N LEU A 127 12.26 -8.29 -2.97
CA LEU A 127 11.39 -7.12 -3.07
C LEU A 127 10.17 -7.49 -3.93
N HIS A 128 8.98 -7.32 -3.36
CA HIS A 128 7.71 -7.63 -4.02
C HIS A 128 6.84 -6.38 -4.09
N ALA A 129 6.12 -6.23 -5.20
CA ALA A 129 5.14 -5.17 -5.35
C ALA A 129 3.82 -5.69 -5.93
N TRP A 130 2.71 -5.17 -5.42
CA TRP A 130 1.37 -5.42 -5.94
C TRP A 130 0.49 -4.20 -5.78
N GLU A 131 -0.43 -4.02 -6.73
CA GLU A 131 -1.45 -2.98 -6.68
C GLU A 131 -2.72 -3.53 -6.04
N ILE A 132 -3.37 -2.68 -5.23
CA ILE A 132 -4.72 -2.88 -4.72
C ILE A 132 -5.63 -1.83 -5.35
N SER A 133 -6.71 -2.27 -6.02
CA SER A 133 -7.77 -1.39 -6.52
C SER A 133 -8.96 -1.52 -5.58
N TRP A 134 -9.30 -0.43 -4.90
CA TRP A 134 -10.40 -0.37 -3.95
C TRP A 134 -11.11 1.00 -4.05
N PRO A 135 -12.33 1.03 -4.63
CA PRO A 135 -13.11 2.26 -4.79
C PRO A 135 -13.29 3.01 -3.47
N PRO A 136 -13.02 4.33 -3.40
CA PRO A 136 -13.17 5.13 -2.18
C PRO A 136 -14.54 5.00 -1.52
N GLU A 137 -15.59 4.93 -2.32
CA GLU A 137 -16.99 4.85 -1.89
C GLU A 137 -17.33 3.50 -1.25
N GLN A 138 -16.46 2.49 -1.40
CA GLN A 138 -16.65 1.12 -0.91
C GLN A 138 -15.73 0.78 0.28
N ARG A 139 -15.14 1.78 0.95
CA ARG A 139 -14.19 1.57 2.06
C ARG A 139 -14.87 1.49 3.43
N GLY A 140 -15.94 2.24 3.62
CA GLY A 140 -16.63 2.32 4.90
C GLY A 140 -15.77 2.89 6.03
N THR A 141 -16.04 2.46 7.27
CA THR A 141 -15.39 3.01 8.46
C THR A 141 -13.98 2.46 8.71
N HIS A 142 -13.66 1.29 8.16
CA HIS A 142 -12.39 0.60 8.31
C HIS A 142 -12.03 -0.11 7.00
N ALA A 143 -11.05 0.43 6.29
CA ALA A 143 -10.46 -0.21 5.11
C ALA A 143 -8.97 -0.32 5.35
N VAL A 144 -8.50 -1.53 5.64
CA VAL A 144 -7.10 -1.76 6.03
C VAL A 144 -6.41 -2.60 4.97
N VAL A 145 -5.24 -2.15 4.52
CA VAL A 145 -4.40 -2.83 3.52
C VAL A 145 -3.03 -3.10 4.11
N GLY A 146 -2.50 -4.30 3.95
CA GLY A 146 -1.13 -4.59 4.36
C GLY A 146 -0.74 -6.04 4.15
N VAL A 147 -0.11 -6.63 5.17
CA VAL A 147 0.40 -8.00 5.14
C VAL A 147 0.11 -8.72 6.45
N ALA A 148 0.03 -10.04 6.36
CA ALA A 148 -0.25 -10.89 7.50
C ALA A 148 0.55 -12.20 7.44
N THR A 149 0.79 -12.82 8.58
CA THR A 149 1.22 -14.22 8.66
C THR A 149 0.03 -15.14 8.38
N ALA A 150 0.27 -16.44 8.23
CA ALA A 150 -0.78 -17.46 8.12
C ALA A 150 -1.61 -17.62 9.42
N LEU A 151 -1.14 -17.08 10.54
CA LEU A 151 -1.80 -17.18 11.84
C LEU A 151 -2.76 -16.00 12.13
N ALA A 152 -2.69 -14.93 11.35
CA ALA A 152 -3.59 -13.79 11.54
C ALA A 152 -5.06 -14.18 11.35
N PRO A 153 -5.97 -13.73 12.23
CA PRO A 153 -7.41 -13.94 12.05
C PRO A 153 -7.92 -13.12 10.87
N LEU A 154 -8.91 -13.66 10.17
CA LEU A 154 -9.52 -13.03 8.99
C LEU A 154 -10.97 -12.61 9.21
N GLN A 155 -11.51 -12.71 10.42
CA GLN A 155 -12.86 -12.28 10.74
C GLN A 155 -12.93 -11.72 12.17
N ALA A 156 -13.80 -10.75 12.39
CA ALA A 156 -14.16 -10.25 13.72
C ALA A 156 -15.62 -9.78 13.75
N ASP A 157 -16.32 -10.05 14.85
CA ASP A 157 -17.77 -9.80 15.02
C ASP A 157 -18.09 -8.35 15.44
N HIS A 158 -17.32 -7.39 14.95
CA HIS A 158 -17.53 -5.95 15.12
C HIS A 158 -16.74 -5.19 14.05
N TYR A 159 -17.05 -3.91 13.84
CA TYR A 159 -16.27 -3.06 12.95
C TYR A 159 -14.96 -2.62 13.61
N ALA A 160 -13.83 -3.06 13.06
CA ALA A 160 -12.51 -2.74 13.58
C ALA A 160 -11.43 -2.73 12.49
N ALA A 161 -10.28 -2.14 12.82
CA ALA A 161 -9.05 -2.35 12.06
C ALA A 161 -8.50 -3.74 12.39
N LEU A 162 -9.03 -4.77 11.72
CA LEU A 162 -8.69 -6.17 12.01
C LEU A 162 -7.21 -6.46 11.71
N LEU A 163 -6.73 -6.08 10.53
CA LEU A 163 -5.30 -6.14 10.23
C LEU A 163 -4.53 -5.13 11.07
N GLY A 164 -3.50 -5.62 11.77
CA GLY A 164 -2.71 -4.82 12.70
C GLY A 164 -3.21 -4.89 14.15
N SER A 165 -4.34 -5.54 14.42
CA SER A 165 -4.90 -5.66 15.79
C SER A 165 -4.10 -6.57 16.72
N ASN A 166 -3.16 -7.36 16.19
CA ASN A 166 -2.30 -8.30 16.90
C ASN A 166 -0.87 -8.33 16.32
N SER A 167 -0.04 -9.27 16.78
CA SER A 167 1.35 -9.46 16.33
C SER A 167 1.49 -10.10 14.95
N GLU A 168 0.40 -10.68 14.43
CA GLU A 168 0.41 -11.52 13.23
C GLU A 168 0.11 -10.73 11.94
N SER A 169 -0.14 -9.42 12.05
CA SER A 169 -0.48 -8.58 10.90
C SER A 169 0.00 -7.14 11.06
N TRP A 170 0.20 -6.49 9.91
CA TRP A 170 0.59 -5.09 9.77
C TRP A 170 -0.33 -4.46 8.73
N GLY A 171 -0.99 -3.37 9.08
CA GLY A 171 -2.04 -2.80 8.24
C GLY A 171 -2.07 -1.28 8.27
N TRP A 172 -2.27 -0.68 7.10
CA TRP A 172 -2.58 0.74 6.95
C TRP A 172 -4.08 0.91 6.74
N ASP A 173 -4.75 1.56 7.70
CA ASP A 173 -6.13 2.02 7.53
C ASP A 173 -6.12 3.23 6.62
N ILE A 174 -6.33 2.97 5.32
CA ILE A 174 -6.31 3.98 4.26
C ILE A 174 -7.47 4.97 4.38
N GLY A 175 -8.51 4.60 5.13
CA GLY A 175 -9.63 5.50 5.43
C GLY A 175 -9.23 6.55 6.46
N ARG A 176 -8.40 6.20 7.45
CA ARG A 176 -8.00 7.08 8.56
C ARG A 176 -6.57 7.60 8.50
N GLY A 177 -5.76 7.08 7.58
CA GLY A 177 -4.34 7.39 7.52
C GLY A 177 -3.57 6.86 8.74
N LYS A 178 -3.95 5.72 9.31
CA LYS A 178 -3.33 5.18 10.53
C LYS A 178 -2.68 3.82 10.32
N LEU A 179 -1.50 3.62 10.91
CA LEU A 179 -0.78 2.34 10.88
C LEU A 179 -1.06 1.50 12.12
N TYR A 180 -1.46 0.26 11.91
CA TYR A 180 -1.77 -0.70 12.96
C TYR A 180 -0.82 -1.89 12.92
N HIS A 181 -0.23 -2.19 14.08
CA HIS A 181 0.50 -3.42 14.38
C HIS A 181 0.59 -3.55 15.90
N GLN A 182 0.01 -4.60 16.48
CA GLN A 182 -0.17 -4.76 17.92
C GLN A 182 -0.81 -3.53 18.61
N SER A 183 -1.52 -2.71 17.84
CA SER A 183 -2.10 -1.46 18.34
C SER A 183 -3.60 -1.50 18.16
N LYS A 184 -4.31 -1.08 19.21
CA LYS A 184 -5.75 -0.87 19.18
C LYS A 184 -6.01 0.60 19.51
N GLY A 185 -6.62 1.34 18.59
CA GLY A 185 -7.19 2.67 18.89
C GLY A 185 -6.29 3.89 18.63
N ILE A 186 -6.42 4.90 19.50
CA ILE A 186 -6.14 6.33 19.24
C ILE A 186 -4.64 6.62 18.99
N GLY A 187 -3.73 5.88 19.64
CA GLY A 187 -2.28 6.09 19.57
C GLY A 187 -1.57 5.49 18.34
N ALA A 188 -2.32 4.94 17.38
CA ALA A 188 -1.74 4.45 16.13
C ALA A 188 -1.09 5.60 15.33
N PRO A 189 0.17 5.43 14.84
CA PRO A 189 0.88 6.47 14.09
C PRO A 189 0.12 6.91 12.83
N GLN A 190 0.17 8.21 12.55
CA GLN A 190 -0.31 8.77 11.29
C GLN A 190 0.64 8.40 10.14
N TYR A 191 0.08 8.08 8.98
CA TYR A 191 0.83 7.79 7.77
C TYR A 191 0.12 8.33 6.52
N PRO A 192 0.84 9.04 5.62
CA PRO A 192 2.26 9.40 5.72
C PRO A 192 2.54 10.39 6.87
N ALA A 193 3.82 10.53 7.24
CA ALA A 193 4.25 11.48 8.26
C ALA A 193 4.07 12.92 7.76
N GLY A 194 2.92 13.53 8.04
CA GLY A 194 2.58 14.90 7.64
C GLY A 194 2.17 15.80 8.82
N PRO A 195 1.94 17.10 8.57
CA PRO A 195 1.39 18.01 9.57
C PRO A 195 0.10 17.45 10.16
N GLN A 196 -0.07 17.54 11.48
CA GLN A 196 -1.27 17.04 12.15
C GLN A 196 -2.53 17.74 11.59
N GLY A 197 -3.47 16.95 11.07
CA GLY A 197 -4.81 17.42 10.67
C GLY A 197 -5.14 17.33 9.19
N GLU A 198 -4.15 17.15 8.31
CA GLU A 198 -4.41 16.92 6.88
C GLU A 198 -4.49 15.41 6.60
N GLN A 199 -5.71 14.93 6.37
CA GLN A 199 -5.96 13.54 6.04
C GLN A 199 -5.72 13.32 4.55
N LEU A 200 -4.74 12.47 4.23
CA LEU A 200 -4.43 12.12 2.85
C LEU A 200 -5.59 11.37 2.21
N GLU A 201 -6.15 11.90 1.14
CA GLU A 201 -7.12 11.19 0.32
C GLU A 201 -6.40 10.12 -0.52
N VAL A 202 -6.66 8.86 -0.20
CA VAL A 202 -6.08 7.73 -0.93
C VAL A 202 -6.91 7.47 -2.20
N PRO A 203 -6.33 7.50 -3.41
CA PRO A 203 -7.05 7.19 -4.66
C PRO A 203 -7.47 5.72 -4.71
N GLU A 204 -8.28 5.34 -5.72
CA GLU A 204 -8.74 3.95 -5.87
C GLU A 204 -7.60 2.92 -5.90
N ARG A 205 -6.53 3.23 -6.64
CA ARG A 205 -5.37 2.35 -6.82
C ARG A 205 -4.22 2.80 -5.93
N LEU A 206 -3.70 1.87 -5.15
CA LEU A 206 -2.49 2.06 -4.35
C LEU A 206 -1.51 0.90 -4.54
N LEU A 207 -0.23 1.23 -4.51
CA LEU A 207 0.85 0.27 -4.59
C LEU A 207 1.25 -0.16 -3.18
N VAL A 208 1.40 -1.46 -2.97
CA VAL A 208 2.00 -2.04 -1.77
C VAL A 208 3.37 -2.57 -2.13
N VAL A 209 4.38 -2.20 -1.35
CA VAL A 209 5.78 -2.57 -1.56
C VAL A 209 6.28 -3.28 -0.31
N LEU A 210 6.62 -4.56 -0.46
CA LEU A 210 7.17 -5.39 0.60
C LEU A 210 8.61 -5.75 0.24
N ASP A 211 9.56 -5.23 1.01
CA ASP A 211 10.96 -5.59 0.91
C ASP A 211 11.30 -6.57 2.03
N MET A 212 11.48 -7.86 1.71
CA MET A 212 11.85 -8.87 2.69
C MET A 212 13.35 -8.95 2.96
N GLU A 213 14.17 -8.31 2.12
CA GLU A 213 15.63 -8.22 2.33
C GLU A 213 15.94 -7.16 3.38
N GLU A 214 15.29 -5.99 3.28
CA GLU A 214 15.33 -4.93 4.30
C GLU A 214 14.33 -5.16 5.43
N GLY A 215 13.30 -5.97 5.21
CA GLY A 215 12.24 -6.25 6.17
C GLY A 215 11.35 -5.05 6.40
N THR A 216 10.92 -4.38 5.33
CA THR A 216 10.08 -3.19 5.36
C THR A 216 8.82 -3.36 4.54
N LEU A 217 7.74 -2.69 4.96
CA LEU A 217 6.50 -2.55 4.20
C LEU A 217 6.25 -1.07 4.00
N GLY A 218 5.97 -0.66 2.78
CA GLY A 218 5.60 0.72 2.44
C GLY A 218 4.54 0.76 1.35
N TYR A 219 4.09 1.98 1.06
CA TYR A 219 3.00 2.21 0.12
C TYR A 219 3.34 3.34 -0.85
N ALA A 220 2.81 3.28 -2.06
CA ALA A 220 2.91 4.38 -3.02
C ALA A 220 1.54 4.72 -3.62
N LEU A 221 1.32 6.01 -3.88
CA LEU A 221 0.13 6.52 -4.54
C LEU A 221 0.55 7.16 -5.88
N GLY A 222 0.11 6.57 -6.99
CA GLY A 222 0.64 6.89 -8.31
C GLY A 222 2.17 6.73 -8.31
N ASP A 223 2.88 7.79 -8.67
CA ASP A 223 4.35 7.80 -8.71
C ASP A 223 4.98 8.18 -7.36
N THR A 224 4.21 8.47 -6.32
CA THR A 224 4.75 8.97 -5.05
C THR A 224 4.87 7.85 -4.02
N TYR A 225 6.09 7.46 -3.68
CA TYR A 225 6.35 6.54 -2.57
C TYR A 225 6.26 7.31 -1.24
N LEU A 226 5.48 6.78 -0.30
CA LEU A 226 5.15 7.44 0.96
C LEU A 226 6.14 7.13 2.09
N GLY A 227 7.19 6.35 1.80
CA GLY A 227 8.17 5.88 2.77
C GLY A 227 7.83 4.50 3.36
N PRO A 228 8.69 3.96 4.23
CA PRO A 228 8.42 2.71 4.95
C PRO A 228 7.42 2.95 6.07
N ALA A 229 6.28 2.26 6.00
CA ALA A 229 5.25 2.23 7.03
C ALA A 229 5.64 1.32 8.22
N PHE A 230 6.23 0.15 7.92
CA PHE A 230 6.64 -0.81 8.93
C PHE A 230 8.05 -1.31 8.67
N ARG A 231 8.75 -1.70 9.75
CA ARG A 231 10.11 -2.27 9.73
C ARG A 231 10.14 -3.52 10.61
N GLY A 232 11.21 -4.31 10.50
CA GLY A 232 11.43 -5.50 11.33
C GLY A 232 10.67 -6.74 10.85
N LEU A 233 10.36 -6.82 9.55
CA LEU A 233 9.58 -7.91 8.95
C LEU A 233 10.39 -9.14 8.55
N LYS A 234 11.73 -9.10 8.67
CA LYS A 234 12.62 -10.22 8.30
C LYS A 234 12.30 -11.50 9.08
N GLY A 235 12.64 -12.64 8.50
CA GLY A 235 12.50 -13.96 9.13
C GLY A 235 11.06 -14.49 9.21
N ARG A 236 10.12 -13.86 8.50
CA ARG A 236 8.71 -14.25 8.44
C ARG A 236 8.29 -14.59 7.02
N THR A 237 7.19 -15.29 6.88
CA THR A 237 6.47 -15.44 5.61
C THR A 237 5.21 -14.60 5.66
N LEU A 238 5.15 -13.57 4.82
CA LEU A 238 4.09 -12.56 4.83
C LEU A 238 3.25 -12.62 3.56
N TYR A 239 1.94 -12.64 3.74
CA TYR A 239 0.94 -12.72 2.68
C TYR A 239 0.31 -11.34 2.49
N PRO A 240 0.06 -10.89 1.24
CA PRO A 240 -0.82 -9.76 0.99
C PRO A 240 -2.15 -9.97 1.71
N ALA A 241 -2.62 -8.94 2.42
CA ALA A 241 -3.86 -9.05 3.18
C ALA A 241 -4.63 -7.73 3.18
N VAL A 242 -5.95 -7.82 3.20
CA VAL A 242 -6.84 -6.69 3.46
C VAL A 242 -7.92 -7.06 4.47
N SER A 243 -8.49 -6.08 5.16
CA SER A 243 -9.72 -6.23 5.95
C SER A 243 -10.72 -5.13 5.64
N ALA A 244 -11.97 -5.51 5.40
CA ALA A 244 -13.06 -4.66 4.93
C ALA A 244 -14.31 -4.80 5.81
N VAL A 245 -15.08 -3.71 5.92
CA VAL A 245 -16.38 -3.68 6.64
C VAL A 245 -17.56 -3.31 5.73
N TRP A 246 -17.30 -2.82 4.52
CA TRP A 246 -18.34 -2.33 3.63
C TRP A 246 -19.06 -3.47 2.92
N GLY A 247 -20.39 -3.44 2.86
CA GLY A 247 -21.17 -4.44 2.16
C GLY A 247 -20.99 -4.33 0.65
N GLN A 248 -20.85 -5.47 -0.04
CA GLN A 248 -20.67 -5.53 -1.50
C GLN A 248 -19.42 -4.80 -2.01
N CYS A 249 -18.44 -4.51 -1.15
CA CYS A 249 -17.18 -3.95 -1.63
C CYS A 249 -16.45 -4.96 -2.50
N GLN A 250 -15.86 -4.48 -3.59
CA GLN A 250 -15.02 -5.24 -4.48
C GLN A 250 -13.58 -4.75 -4.37
N VAL A 251 -12.68 -5.67 -4.00
CA VAL A 251 -11.25 -5.34 -3.85
C VAL A 251 -10.44 -6.20 -4.78
N ARG A 252 -9.69 -5.53 -5.66
CA ARG A 252 -8.88 -6.19 -6.69
C ARG A 252 -7.42 -6.17 -6.30
N ILE A 253 -6.70 -7.22 -6.69
CA ILE A 253 -5.26 -7.34 -6.50
C ILE A 253 -4.58 -7.62 -7.84
N ARG A 254 -3.47 -6.93 -8.08
CA ARG A 254 -2.64 -7.14 -9.26
C ARG A 254 -1.18 -7.21 -8.87
N TYR A 255 -0.58 -8.39 -8.99
CA TYR A 255 0.84 -8.57 -8.73
C TYR A 255 1.69 -7.95 -9.85
N LEU A 256 2.70 -7.15 -9.47
CA LEU A 256 3.53 -6.41 -10.42
C LEU A 256 4.90 -7.03 -10.61
N GLY A 257 5.42 -7.77 -9.63
CA GLY A 257 6.69 -8.48 -9.80
C GLY A 257 7.44 -8.72 -8.51
N GLU A 258 8.58 -9.39 -8.69
CA GLU A 258 9.60 -9.66 -7.69
C GLU A 258 10.94 -9.16 -8.23
N ARG A 259 11.74 -8.52 -7.39
CA ARG A 259 13.17 -8.33 -7.60
C ARG A 259 13.91 -9.10 -6.51
N ARG A 260 14.78 -10.03 -6.92
CA ARG A 260 15.66 -10.77 -6.00
C ARG A 260 16.93 -9.96 -5.75
N ALA A 261 17.47 -10.03 -4.55
CA ALA A 261 18.78 -9.47 -4.21
C ALA A 261 19.94 -10.32 -4.76
N GLU A 262 19.82 -10.79 -6.01
CA GLU A 262 20.99 -11.27 -6.73
C GLU A 262 21.78 -10.05 -7.24
N PRO A 263 23.12 -10.06 -7.17
CA PRO A 263 23.91 -8.98 -7.73
C PRO A 263 23.59 -8.84 -9.22
N HIS A 264 23.04 -7.68 -9.59
CA HIS A 264 22.68 -7.39 -10.96
C HIS A 264 23.94 -7.47 -11.82
N SER A 265 23.84 -8.13 -12.99
CA SER A 265 24.95 -8.06 -13.93
C SER A 265 25.20 -6.61 -14.32
N LEU A 266 26.46 -6.24 -14.60
CA LEU A 266 26.81 -4.90 -15.08
C LEU A 266 25.97 -4.49 -16.30
N LEU A 267 25.58 -5.45 -17.14
CA LEU A 267 24.69 -5.23 -18.28
C LEU A 267 23.32 -4.75 -17.84
N HIS A 268 22.74 -5.38 -16.82
CA HIS A 268 21.44 -4.99 -16.28
C HIS A 268 21.50 -3.56 -15.71
N LEU A 269 22.49 -3.28 -14.85
CA LEU A 269 22.67 -1.95 -14.25
C LEU A 269 22.91 -0.87 -15.31
N SER A 270 23.70 -1.18 -16.34
CA SER A 270 23.94 -0.28 -17.47
C SER A 270 22.64 0.06 -18.20
N ARG A 271 21.76 -0.92 -18.45
CA ARG A 271 20.46 -0.68 -19.07
C ARG A 271 19.57 0.22 -18.22
N LEU A 272 19.50 0.00 -16.91
CA LEU A 272 18.71 0.85 -16.02
C LEU A 272 19.23 2.29 -16.00
N SER A 273 20.55 2.48 -15.93
CA SER A 273 21.16 3.81 -16.00
C SER A 273 20.78 4.53 -17.29
N VAL A 274 20.77 3.81 -18.43
CA VAL A 274 20.36 4.36 -19.72
C VAL A 274 18.86 4.69 -19.74
N HIS A 275 18.00 3.82 -19.21
CA HIS A 275 16.55 4.06 -19.11
C HIS A 275 16.23 5.26 -18.23
N LYS A 276 16.90 5.39 -17.09
CA LYS A 276 16.76 6.54 -16.18
C LYS A 276 17.20 7.84 -16.85
N ALA A 277 18.30 7.83 -17.60
CA ALA A 277 18.77 8.99 -18.36
C ALA A 277 17.81 9.36 -19.52
N LEU A 278 17.19 8.37 -20.17
CA LEU A 278 16.23 8.58 -21.25
C LEU A 278 14.88 9.06 -20.73
N GLY A 279 14.36 8.49 -19.64
CA GLY A 279 13.01 8.73 -19.16
C GLY A 279 11.93 8.07 -20.03
N ALA A 280 10.75 7.83 -19.45
CA ALA A 280 9.67 7.04 -20.05
C ALA A 280 9.20 7.55 -21.43
N ALA A 281 9.17 8.87 -21.64
CA ALA A 281 8.73 9.48 -22.89
C ALA A 281 9.66 9.22 -24.09
N ARG A 282 10.95 8.91 -23.84
CA ARG A 282 11.97 8.75 -24.90
C ARG A 282 12.41 7.31 -25.09
N LEU A 283 11.81 6.35 -24.38
CA LEU A 283 12.12 4.93 -24.55
C LEU A 283 11.86 4.45 -26.00
N GLY A 284 10.82 4.98 -26.66
CA GLY A 284 10.52 4.68 -28.07
C GLY A 284 11.56 5.22 -29.06
N GLN A 285 12.44 6.13 -28.64
CA GLN A 285 13.49 6.73 -29.46
C GLN A 285 14.83 5.99 -29.35
N VAL A 286 14.89 4.88 -28.60
CA VAL A 286 16.12 4.05 -28.47
C VAL A 286 16.62 3.55 -29.83
N SER A 287 15.71 3.37 -30.81
CA SER A 287 16.04 3.02 -32.19
C SER A 287 16.85 4.09 -32.93
N ALA A 288 16.71 5.37 -32.54
CA ALA A 288 17.41 6.51 -33.12
C ALA A 288 18.80 6.77 -32.51
N LEU A 289 19.14 6.11 -31.40
CA LEU A 289 20.46 6.27 -30.78
C LEU A 289 21.57 5.72 -31.69
N PRO A 290 22.79 6.30 -31.68
CA PRO A 290 23.93 5.80 -32.44
C PRO A 290 24.55 4.56 -31.77
N LEU A 291 23.72 3.57 -31.44
CA LEU A 291 24.10 2.33 -30.76
C LEU A 291 24.00 1.13 -31.70
N PRO A 292 24.84 0.09 -31.51
CA PRO A 292 24.70 -1.17 -32.23
C PRO A 292 23.31 -1.81 -32.06
N ALA A 293 22.81 -2.50 -33.10
CA ALA A 293 21.48 -3.10 -33.11
C ALA A 293 21.25 -4.13 -31.99
N ALA A 294 22.30 -4.82 -31.54
CA ALA A 294 22.22 -5.73 -30.39
C ALA A 294 21.94 -4.97 -29.07
N MET A 295 22.57 -3.82 -28.86
CA MET A 295 22.34 -2.97 -27.69
C MET A 295 20.95 -2.32 -27.72
N LYS A 296 20.51 -1.84 -28.88
CA LYS A 296 19.14 -1.30 -29.05
C LYS A 296 18.08 -2.34 -28.66
N ARG A 297 18.24 -3.58 -29.16
CA ARG A 297 17.37 -4.72 -28.81
C ARG A 297 17.38 -5.03 -27.32
N TYR A 298 18.57 -5.07 -26.71
CA TYR A 298 18.71 -5.30 -25.28
C TYR A 298 18.02 -4.21 -24.42
N LEU A 299 18.18 -2.93 -24.81
CA LEU A 299 17.53 -1.79 -24.17
C LEU A 299 15.99 -1.83 -24.34
N LEU A 300 15.48 -2.37 -25.45
CA LEU A 300 14.05 -2.48 -25.74
C LEU A 300 13.40 -3.79 -25.25
N TYR A 301 14.11 -4.63 -24.49
CA TYR A 301 13.66 -5.98 -24.09
C TYR A 301 13.33 -6.91 -25.26
N GLN A 302 13.89 -6.65 -26.44
CA GLN A 302 13.74 -7.46 -27.65
C GLN A 302 14.91 -8.46 -27.75
N LEU A 303 15.01 -9.39 -26.80
CA LEU A 303 15.98 -10.48 -26.95
C LEU A 303 15.48 -11.50 -28.00
N PRO A 304 16.35 -12.02 -28.87
CA PRO A 304 15.97 -13.11 -29.75
C PRO A 304 15.63 -14.34 -28.90
N CYS A 305 14.58 -15.06 -29.29
CA CYS A 305 14.27 -16.38 -28.77
C CYS A 305 15.50 -17.28 -28.97
N ASN A 306 16.11 -17.66 -27.86
CA ASN A 306 17.06 -18.76 -27.64
C ASN A 306 17.53 -19.54 -28.89
N THR A 307 18.67 -19.16 -29.50
CA THR A 307 19.44 -20.13 -30.29
C THR A 307 20.17 -21.06 -29.32
N ARG A 308 19.73 -22.32 -29.29
CA ARG A 308 20.42 -23.44 -28.63
C ARG A 308 21.93 -23.36 -28.86
N LEU A 309 22.69 -23.22 -27.78
CA LEU A 309 24.05 -23.75 -27.71
C LEU A 309 23.93 -25.26 -27.53
N GLN A 310 23.71 -25.97 -28.64
CA GLN A 310 24.03 -27.39 -28.75
C GLN A 310 25.04 -27.52 -29.87
N GLY A 311 26.26 -27.91 -29.52
CA GLY A 311 27.32 -28.16 -30.48
C GLY A 311 28.67 -27.98 -29.82
N LEU A 312 29.11 -29.01 -29.12
CA LEU A 312 30.49 -29.49 -29.02
C LEU A 312 30.45 -30.71 -28.08
N ASP A 313 30.25 -31.89 -28.69
CA ASP A 313 30.85 -33.17 -28.29
C ASP A 313 30.13 -34.30 -29.05
N ALA A 314 30.63 -34.60 -30.24
CA ALA A 314 30.37 -35.86 -30.92
C ALA A 314 31.65 -36.28 -31.66
N VAL A 315 32.43 -37.13 -31.00
CA VAL A 315 33.55 -37.87 -31.59
C VAL A 315 32.97 -38.95 -32.52
N PRO A 316 33.43 -39.10 -33.77
CA PRO A 316 32.92 -40.14 -34.66
C PRO A 316 33.57 -41.50 -34.32
N PRO A 317 32.85 -42.62 -34.49
CA PRO A 317 33.44 -43.94 -34.30
C PRO A 317 34.35 -44.27 -35.49
N GLN A 318 35.57 -44.74 -35.19
CA GLN A 318 36.42 -45.43 -36.15
C GLN A 318 35.94 -46.87 -36.32
N LYS A 319 35.80 -47.26 -37.60
CA LYS A 319 35.74 -48.58 -38.25
C LYS A 319 35.26 -49.78 -37.42
#